data_AF-A0A7L4BCX2-F1
#
_entry.id   AF-A0A7L4BCX2-F1
#
_cell.length_a   1.000
_cell.length_b   1.000
_cell.length_c   1.000
_cell.angle_alpha   90.00
_cell.angle_beta   90.00
_cell.angle_gamma   90.00
#
_symmetry.space_group_name_H-M   'P 1'
#
loop_
_entity.id
_entity.type
_entity.pdbx_description
1 polymer ?
#
loop_
_entity_poly.entity_id
_entity_poly.type
_entity_poly.pdbx_seq_one_letter_code
_entity_poly.pdbx_strand_id
1 'polypeptide(L)'
;MKTHLYLLLLAASISAAPHMSSVSELLTLLQEMRESTTKDNLALRIETPDNIDDVNCVSTIFEGTEQLKHNPATKKFSVFFQKFERLKQFLAPNLAKEAKCDTERKTARMFIEKLMTFIRKASKNARA
;
A
#
# COMPACT_ATOMS: atom_id res chain seq x y z
N MET A 1 9.93 -34.00 -53.10
CA MET A 1 9.69 -34.21 -51.66
C MET A 1 9.57 -32.85 -51.00
N LYS A 2 8.38 -32.49 -50.49
CA LYS A 2 8.11 -31.21 -49.81
C LYS A 2 7.98 -31.50 -48.31
N THR A 3 8.98 -31.11 -47.53
CA THR A 3 8.95 -31.21 -46.07
C THR A 3 8.25 -29.98 -45.52
N HIS A 4 7.06 -30.16 -44.94
CA HIS A 4 6.36 -29.12 -44.21
C HIS A 4 7.07 -28.90 -42.87
N LEU A 5 7.79 -27.79 -42.76
CA LEU A 5 8.49 -27.37 -41.55
C LEU A 5 7.44 -26.82 -40.57
N TYR A 6 7.13 -27.59 -39.52
CA TYR A 6 6.26 -27.15 -38.43
C TYR A 6 6.98 -26.11 -37.58
N LEU A 7 6.47 -24.88 -37.57
CA LEU A 7 6.87 -23.81 -36.64
C LEU A 7 6.30 -24.12 -35.25
N LEU A 8 7.17 -24.49 -34.32
CA LEU A 8 6.85 -24.62 -32.90
C LEU A 8 6.58 -23.22 -32.32
N LEU A 9 5.32 -22.99 -31.91
CA LEU A 9 4.91 -21.84 -31.10
C LEU A 9 5.54 -21.95 -29.70
N LEU A 10 6.59 -21.16 -29.46
CA LEU A 10 7.05 -20.87 -28.10
C LEU A 10 6.04 -19.91 -27.45
N ALA A 11 4.97 -20.46 -26.89
CA ALA A 11 4.19 -19.75 -25.89
C ALA A 11 5.04 -19.64 -24.63
N ALA A 12 5.86 -18.59 -24.55
CA ALA A 12 6.37 -18.12 -23.28
C ALA A 12 5.14 -17.66 -22.47
N SER A 13 4.60 -18.55 -21.66
CA SER A 13 3.71 -18.18 -20.58
C SER A 13 4.54 -17.33 -19.63
N ILE A 14 4.48 -16.02 -19.83
CA ILE A 14 4.91 -15.04 -18.84
C ILE A 14 3.93 -15.21 -17.68
N SER A 15 4.19 -16.19 -16.81
CA SER A 15 3.70 -16.15 -15.44
C SER A 15 4.48 -15.03 -14.76
N ALA A 16 4.13 -13.79 -15.11
CA ALA A 16 4.47 -12.67 -14.26
C ALA A 16 3.75 -12.98 -12.95
N ALA A 17 4.51 -13.21 -11.88
CA ALA A 17 4.03 -13.01 -10.53
C ALA A 17 4.13 -11.50 -10.27
N PRO A 18 3.17 -10.66 -10.72
CA PRO A 18 3.36 -9.21 -10.76
C PRO A 18 3.14 -8.60 -9.37
N HIS A 19 2.51 -9.37 -8.48
CA HIS A 19 1.96 -8.89 -7.21
C HIS A 19 2.98 -8.92 -6.08
N MET A 20 3.98 -9.81 -6.11
CA MET A 20 4.99 -9.88 -5.04
C MET A 20 6.05 -8.78 -5.14
N SER A 21 6.41 -8.36 -6.35
CA SER A 21 7.37 -7.27 -6.58
C SER A 21 6.80 -5.89 -6.24
N SER A 22 5.47 -5.72 -6.24
CA SER A 22 4.85 -4.43 -5.97
C SER A 22 4.72 -4.12 -4.49
N VAL A 23 4.42 -5.13 -3.65
CA VAL A 23 4.24 -4.96 -2.20
C VAL A 23 5.57 -4.73 -1.48
N SER A 24 6.62 -5.49 -1.83
CA SER A 24 7.95 -5.29 -1.24
C SER A 24 8.47 -3.89 -1.54
N GLU A 25 8.34 -3.43 -2.78
CA GLU A 25 8.71 -2.08 -3.20
C GLU A 25 7.89 -1.01 -2.46
N LEU A 26 6.58 -1.22 -2.28
CA LEU A 26 5.71 -0.33 -1.50
C LEU A 26 6.18 -0.21 -0.04
N LEU A 27 6.58 -1.33 0.57
CA LEU A 27 7.10 -1.38 1.94
C LEU A 27 8.48 -0.75 2.06
N THR A 28 9.35 -0.89 1.06
CA THR A 28 10.66 -0.23 1.01
C THR A 28 10.49 1.29 0.98
N LEU A 29 9.63 1.80 0.10
CA LEU A 29 9.38 3.24 0.01
C LEU A 29 8.78 3.81 1.31
N LEU A 30 7.91 3.05 1.99
CA LEU A 30 7.40 3.44 3.31
C LEU A 30 8.48 3.44 4.39
N GLN A 31 9.40 2.49 4.35
CA GLN A 31 10.52 2.44 5.28
C GLN A 31 11.44 3.65 5.09
N GLU A 32 11.79 3.99 3.85
CA GLU A 32 12.55 5.21 3.53
C GLU A 32 11.80 6.47 3.97
N MET A 33 10.48 6.52 3.78
CA MET A 33 9.64 7.61 4.27
C MET A 33 9.72 7.74 5.78
N ARG A 34 9.56 6.64 6.52
CA ARG A 34 9.67 6.59 8.00
C ARG A 34 11.03 7.08 8.49
N GLU A 35 12.11 6.68 7.82
CA GLU A 35 13.48 7.06 8.19
C GLU A 35 13.78 8.52 7.89
N SER A 36 13.28 9.04 6.78
CA SER A 36 13.41 10.46 6.43
C SER A 36 12.52 11.38 7.27
N THR A 37 11.57 10.81 8.00
CA THR A 37 10.66 11.53 8.88
C THR A 37 11.38 11.84 10.21
N THR A 38 12.04 13.01 10.25
CA THR A 38 12.71 13.54 11.45
C THR A 38 11.71 14.12 12.45
N LYS A 39 12.13 14.33 13.71
CA LYS A 39 11.30 14.97 14.76
C LYS A 39 10.76 16.34 14.33
N ASP A 40 11.47 17.07 13.48
CA ASP A 40 11.12 18.43 13.06
C ASP A 40 10.16 18.45 11.85
N ASN A 41 10.12 17.38 11.04
CA ASN A 41 9.17 17.23 9.91
C ASN A 41 7.77 16.73 10.35
N LEU A 42 7.54 16.59 11.67
CA LEU A 42 6.51 15.73 12.27
C LEU A 42 5.40 16.44 13.05
N ALA A 43 5.17 17.74 12.83
CA ALA A 43 3.99 18.41 13.40
C ALA A 43 2.66 17.80 12.89
N LEU A 44 2.71 17.04 11.79
CA LEU A 44 1.55 16.34 11.25
C LEU A 44 1.10 15.22 12.20
N ARG A 45 -0.11 15.42 12.76
CA ARG A 45 -0.84 14.39 13.49
C ARG A 45 -1.94 13.83 12.60
N ILE A 46 -1.97 12.52 12.48
CA ILE A 46 -2.84 11.78 11.57
C ILE A 46 -3.78 10.92 12.40
N GLU A 47 -5.07 10.97 12.09
CA GLU A 47 -6.06 10.03 12.64
C GLU A 47 -5.64 8.61 12.27
N THR A 48 -5.33 7.81 13.28
CA THR A 48 -4.78 6.47 13.11
C THR A 48 -5.69 5.48 13.84
N PRO A 49 -6.15 4.41 13.19
CA PRO A 49 -6.95 3.38 13.87
C PRO A 49 -6.24 2.81 15.10
N ASP A 50 -6.99 2.63 16.17
CA ASP A 50 -6.49 1.95 17.38
C ASP A 50 -6.16 0.49 17.06
N ASN A 51 -7.08 -0.18 16.39
CA ASN A 51 -6.90 -1.52 15.84
C ASN A 51 -6.72 -1.48 14.32
N ILE A 52 -5.54 -1.86 13.83
CA ILE A 52 -5.23 -1.89 12.39
C ILE A 52 -5.88 -3.09 11.67
N ASP A 53 -6.38 -4.06 12.43
CA ASP A 53 -7.03 -5.28 11.92
C ASP A 53 -8.54 -5.13 11.78
N ASP A 54 -9.09 -4.01 12.25
CA ASP A 54 -10.50 -3.72 12.09
C ASP A 54 -10.78 -3.38 10.62
N VAL A 55 -11.57 -4.24 9.97
CA VAL A 55 -11.99 -4.06 8.57
C VAL A 55 -12.84 -2.80 8.37
N ASN A 56 -13.42 -2.27 9.43
CA ASN A 56 -14.17 -1.02 9.41
C ASN A 56 -13.27 0.22 9.35
N CYS A 57 -11.99 0.08 9.71
CA CYS A 57 -11.03 1.17 9.79
C CYS A 57 -10.25 1.44 8.51
N VAL A 58 -10.52 0.70 7.43
CA VAL A 58 -9.73 0.80 6.19
C VAL A 58 -9.89 2.16 5.52
N SER A 59 -11.08 2.76 5.55
CA SER A 59 -11.30 4.12 5.04
C SER A 59 -10.43 5.15 5.77
N THR A 60 -10.36 5.09 7.09
CA THR A 60 -9.50 5.95 7.92
C THR A 60 -8.03 5.80 7.55
N ILE A 61 -7.55 4.58 7.26
CA ILE A 61 -6.17 4.36 6.79
C ILE A 61 -5.93 5.07 5.46
N PHE A 62 -6.90 5.02 4.54
CA PHE A 62 -6.78 5.68 3.24
C PHE A 62 -6.79 7.21 3.40
N GLU A 63 -7.66 7.76 4.23
CA GLU A 63 -7.69 9.19 4.57
C GLU A 63 -6.37 9.66 5.22
N GLY A 64 -5.83 8.89 6.16
CA GLY A 64 -4.53 9.22 6.76
C GLY A 64 -3.39 9.19 5.75
N THR A 65 -3.45 8.30 4.77
CA THR A 65 -2.47 8.24 3.67
C THR A 65 -2.61 9.44 2.72
N GLU A 66 -3.83 9.93 2.51
CA GLU A 66 -4.07 11.19 1.78
C GLU A 66 -3.48 12.39 2.53
N GLN A 67 -3.60 12.44 3.86
CA GLN A 67 -2.94 13.48 4.66
C GLN A 67 -1.41 13.42 4.53
N LEU A 68 -0.83 12.22 4.52
CA LEU A 68 0.60 12.05 4.23
C LEU A 68 0.94 12.61 2.85
N LYS A 69 0.16 12.33 1.81
CA LYS A 69 0.43 12.75 0.42
C LYS A 69 0.52 14.27 0.25
N HIS A 70 -0.32 15.00 0.99
CA HIS A 70 -0.37 16.47 0.91
C HIS A 70 0.73 17.15 1.75
N ASN A 71 1.49 16.40 2.56
CA ASN A 71 2.60 16.96 3.32
C ASN A 71 3.81 17.26 2.40
N PRO A 72 4.37 18.48 2.40
CA PRO A 72 5.55 18.81 1.60
C PRO A 72 6.76 17.88 1.85
N ALA A 73 6.94 17.40 3.09
CA ALA A 73 8.06 16.55 3.47
C ALA A 73 8.02 15.15 2.81
N THR A 74 6.84 14.69 2.39
CA THR A 74 6.65 13.37 1.76
C THR A 74 6.53 13.45 0.24
N LYS A 75 6.56 14.65 -0.35
CA LYS A 75 6.36 14.88 -1.80
C LYS A 75 7.31 14.06 -2.68
N LYS A 76 8.55 13.84 -2.22
CA LYS A 76 9.56 13.02 -2.91
C LYS A 76 9.17 11.54 -3.06
N PHE A 77 8.19 11.08 -2.28
CA PHE A 77 7.66 9.70 -2.33
C PHE A 77 6.40 9.60 -3.19
N SER A 78 6.22 10.46 -4.20
CA SER A 78 5.08 10.41 -5.13
C SER A 78 4.85 9.02 -5.74
N VAL A 79 5.92 8.29 -6.03
CA VAL A 79 5.88 6.90 -6.55
C VAL A 79 5.19 5.95 -5.57
N PHE A 80 5.41 6.11 -4.26
CA PHE A 80 4.69 5.32 -3.25
C PHE A 80 3.18 5.56 -3.36
N PHE A 81 2.76 6.83 -3.39
CA PHE A 81 1.33 7.17 -3.44
C PHE A 81 0.66 6.66 -4.72
N GLN A 82 1.33 6.74 -5.87
CA GLN A 82 0.82 6.17 -7.12
C GLN A 82 0.62 4.65 -7.05
N LYS A 83 1.56 3.92 -6.43
CA LYS A 83 1.44 2.46 -6.26
C LYS A 83 0.40 2.12 -5.19
N PHE A 84 0.29 2.93 -4.15
CA PHE A 84 -0.71 2.75 -3.08
C PHE A 84 -2.14 2.91 -3.61
N GLU A 85 -2.39 3.80 -4.58
CA GLU A 85 -3.72 3.90 -5.23
C GLU A 85 -4.15 2.60 -5.90
N ARG A 86 -3.22 1.84 -6.50
CA ARG A 86 -3.53 0.53 -7.07
C ARG A 86 -3.92 -0.48 -5.99
N LEU A 87 -3.24 -0.42 -4.83
CA LEU A 87 -3.60 -1.23 -3.67
C LEU A 87 -4.98 -0.84 -3.12
N LYS A 88 -5.29 0.46 -3.04
CA LYS A 88 -6.63 0.95 -2.65
C LYS A 88 -7.71 0.40 -3.56
N GLN A 89 -7.53 0.46 -4.87
CA GLN A 89 -8.48 -0.09 -5.84
C GLN A 89 -8.70 -1.60 -5.68
N PHE A 90 -7.64 -2.35 -5.39
CA PHE A 90 -7.74 -3.78 -5.12
C PHE A 90 -8.52 -4.07 -3.83
N LEU A 91 -8.38 -3.24 -2.80
CA LEU A 91 -9.03 -3.42 -1.50
C LEU A 91 -10.43 -2.80 -1.43
N ALA A 92 -10.77 -1.88 -2.34
CA ALA A 92 -12.03 -1.15 -2.37
C ALA A 92 -13.30 -2.04 -2.36
N PRO A 93 -13.36 -3.20 -3.06
CA PRO A 93 -14.52 -4.08 -3.02
C PRO A 93 -14.81 -4.68 -1.64
N ASN A 94 -13.81 -4.73 -0.75
CA ASN A 94 -13.90 -5.32 0.59
C ASN A 94 -14.05 -4.27 1.71
N LEU A 95 -14.23 -2.99 1.35
CA LEU A 95 -14.46 -1.95 2.33
C LEU A 95 -15.84 -2.17 2.96
N ALA A 96 -15.87 -2.40 4.28
CA ALA A 96 -17.11 -2.39 5.03
C ALA A 96 -17.84 -1.05 4.81
N LYS A 97 -19.17 -1.09 4.76
CA LYS A 97 -19.99 0.12 4.75
C LYS A 97 -19.72 0.88 6.04
N GLU A 98 -19.00 2.00 5.93
CA GLU A 98 -18.75 3.05 6.94
C GLU A 98 -19.25 2.69 8.34
N ALA A 99 -18.53 1.77 8.99
CA ALA A 99 -18.76 1.44 10.39
C ALA A 99 -17.82 2.29 11.25
N LYS A 100 -18.20 2.47 12.51
CA LYS A 100 -17.43 3.28 13.45
C LYS A 100 -16.03 2.67 13.59
N CYS A 101 -15.01 3.44 13.23
CA CYS A 101 -13.61 3.15 13.52
C CYS A 101 -13.17 4.00 14.70
N ASP A 102 -12.64 3.36 15.75
CA ASP A 102 -12.02 4.07 16.87
C ASP A 102 -10.58 4.47 16.49
N THR A 103 -10.26 5.76 16.67
CA THR A 103 -9.01 6.36 16.21
C THR A 103 -8.32 7.17 17.30
N GLU A 104 -7.00 7.29 17.16
CA GLU A 104 -6.16 8.18 17.95
C GLU A 104 -5.29 9.04 17.02
N ARG A 105 -5.10 10.31 17.39
CA ARG A 105 -4.17 11.19 16.69
C ARG A 105 -2.72 10.84 17.00
N LYS A 106 -2.04 10.23 16.03
CA LYS A 106 -0.64 9.84 16.15
C LYS A 106 0.27 10.65 15.24
N THR A 107 1.56 10.62 15.56
CA THR A 107 2.59 11.23 14.69
C THR A 107 2.63 10.52 13.34
N ALA A 108 3.03 11.23 12.27
CA ALA A 108 3.14 10.63 10.95
C ALA A 108 4.06 9.38 10.94
N ARG A 109 5.10 9.35 11.77
CA ARG A 109 5.99 8.18 11.92
C ARG A 109 5.23 6.96 12.44
N MET A 110 4.45 7.12 13.50
CA MET A 110 3.63 6.03 14.06
C MET A 110 2.55 5.58 13.07
N PHE A 111 1.93 6.54 12.37
CA PHE A 111 0.98 6.21 11.31
C PHE A 111 1.64 5.38 10.20
N ILE A 112 2.83 5.77 9.73
CA ILE A 112 3.60 5.01 8.72
C ILE A 112 3.90 3.58 9.20
N GLU A 113 4.29 3.39 10.46
CA GLU A 113 4.52 2.06 11.04
C GLU A 113 3.25 1.19 11.01
N LYS A 114 2.11 1.77 11.34
CA LYS A 114 0.81 1.08 11.23
C LYS A 114 0.44 0.78 9.78
N LEU A 115 0.67 1.71 8.85
CA LEU A 115 0.42 1.54 7.42
C LEU A 115 1.26 0.40 6.82
N MET A 116 2.54 0.28 7.21
CA MET A 116 3.37 -0.87 6.83
C MET A 116 2.75 -2.20 7.29
N THR A 117 2.20 -2.22 8.51
CA THR A 117 1.55 -3.43 9.07
C THR A 117 0.29 -3.77 8.29
N PHE A 118 -0.54 -2.76 7.99
CA PHE A 118 -1.73 -2.92 7.16
C PHE A 118 -1.41 -3.52 5.79
N ILE A 119 -0.44 -2.96 5.06
CA ILE A 119 -0.04 -3.43 3.72
C ILE A 119 0.47 -4.89 3.77
N ARG A 120 1.27 -5.23 4.79
CA ARG A 120 1.74 -6.61 4.98
C ARG A 120 0.60 -7.59 5.21
N LYS A 121 -0.46 -7.19 5.91
CA LYS A 121 -1.62 -8.05 6.17
C LYS A 121 -2.52 -8.16 4.94
N ALA A 122 -2.87 -7.03 4.34
CA ALA A 122 -3.67 -6.97 3.12
C ALA A 122 -3.08 -7.83 1.98
N SER A 123 -1.75 -7.79 1.82
CA SER A 123 -1.06 -8.60 0.81
C SER A 123 -0.99 -10.11 1.09
N LYS A 124 -1.11 -10.54 2.36
CA LYS A 124 -1.19 -11.97 2.71
C LYS A 124 -2.57 -12.52 2.39
N ASN A 125 -3.62 -11.78 2.72
CA ASN A 125 -5.00 -12.18 2.49
C ASN A 125 -5.34 -12.22 0.99
N ALA A 126 -4.67 -11.41 0.17
CA ALA A 126 -4.79 -11.43 -1.29
C ALA A 126 -4.21 -12.68 -1.99
N ARG A 127 -3.45 -13.53 -1.29
CA ARG A 127 -2.87 -14.77 -1.84
C ARG A 127 -3.69 -16.02 -1.52
N ALA A 128 -4.68 -15.89 -0.63
CA ALA A 128 -5.52 -17.00 -0.15
C ALA A 128 -6.75 -17.17 -1.03
#